data_AF-A0AB34UE68-F1
#
_entry.id   AF-A0AB34UE68-F1
#
_cell.length_a   1.000
_cell.length_b   1.000
_cell.length_c   1.000
_cell.angle_alpha   90.00
_cell.angle_beta   90.00
_cell.angle_gamma   90.00
#
_symmetry.space_group_name_H-M   'P 1'
#
loop_
_entity.id
_entity.type
_entity.pdbx_description
1 polymer ?
#
loop_
_entity_poly.entity_id
_entity_poly.type
_entity_poly.pdbx_seq_one_letter_code
_entity_poly.pdbx_strand_id
1 'polypeptide(L)'
;MRQKAASGAIFIEAGAEEAIVPALWGQDTFIEKAGGSEIISQMWAFNDKAGRACCLIPEATALFQERSEALLNGRREAVFFYVARCYRYERPQAGRYREFTQLGLEILGPSPQQALQRSQAICTGFLDSLRLGYELNTAVKRGLSYYLNGNGFEVRCSRLGAQQQVVGGGAYREGAGFGIGLERLVLALERN
;
A
#
# COMPACT_ATOMS: atom_id res chain seq x y z
N MET A 1 26.61 11.59 15.23
CA MET A 1 26.47 11.22 13.80
C MET A 1 25.35 12.09 13.24
N ARG A 2 25.63 13.02 12.32
CA ARG A 2 24.60 13.92 11.77
C ARG A 2 23.62 13.08 10.95
N GLN A 3 22.33 13.05 11.34
CA GLN A 3 21.26 12.59 10.47
C GLN A 3 21.36 13.40 9.17
N LYS A 4 21.66 12.74 8.05
CA LYS A 4 21.42 13.36 6.74
C LYS A 4 19.96 13.79 6.75
N ALA A 5 19.68 15.05 6.48
CA ALA A 5 18.33 15.52 6.25
C ALA A 5 17.71 14.59 5.20
N ALA A 6 16.69 13.83 5.60
CA ALA A 6 16.07 12.86 4.72
C ALA A 6 15.48 13.62 3.53
N SER A 7 15.94 13.27 2.33
CA SER A 7 15.56 13.99 1.12
C SER A 7 14.12 13.62 0.74
N GLY A 8 13.43 14.51 0.03
CA GLY A 8 12.13 14.21 -0.57
C GLY A 8 12.18 13.10 -1.64
N ALA A 9 13.34 12.50 -1.88
CA ALA A 9 13.59 11.47 -2.87
C ALA A 9 13.86 10.08 -2.26
N ILE A 10 13.47 9.82 -1.00
CA ILE A 10 13.81 8.57 -0.29
C ILE A 10 13.46 7.28 -1.05
N PHE A 11 12.37 7.26 -1.83
CA PHE A 11 12.04 6.09 -2.65
C PHE A 11 13.04 5.89 -3.79
N ILE A 12 13.46 6.98 -4.44
CA ILE A 12 14.48 6.97 -5.50
C ILE A 12 15.83 6.55 -4.90
N GLU A 13 16.19 7.08 -3.73
CA GLU A 13 17.42 6.69 -3.01
C GLU A 13 17.40 5.23 -2.57
N ALA A 14 16.22 4.66 -2.33
CA ALA A 14 16.02 3.24 -2.05
C ALA A 14 16.08 2.35 -3.30
N GLY A 15 16.27 2.94 -4.49
CA GLY A 15 16.31 2.24 -5.78
C GLY A 15 14.93 1.92 -6.35
N ALA A 16 13.88 2.61 -5.91
CA ALA A 16 12.52 2.38 -6.40
C ALA A 16 12.31 3.01 -7.78
N GLU A 17 11.77 2.23 -8.70
CA GLU A 17 11.24 2.68 -9.99
C GLU A 17 9.77 3.12 -9.84
N GLU A 18 9.35 4.17 -10.54
CA GLU A 18 7.92 4.53 -10.53
C GLU A 18 7.13 3.51 -11.35
N ALA A 19 6.06 2.98 -10.76
CA ALA A 19 5.09 2.14 -11.44
C ALA A 19 3.79 2.91 -11.68
N ILE A 20 3.35 2.94 -12.95
CA ILE A 20 2.04 3.48 -13.31
C ILE A 20 0.99 2.40 -13.08
N VAL A 21 0.06 2.67 -12.17
CA VAL A 21 -0.99 1.73 -11.76
C VAL A 21 -2.30 2.07 -12.48
N PRO A 22 -2.93 1.12 -13.19
CA PRO A 22 -4.20 1.37 -13.87
C PRO A 22 -5.34 1.51 -12.85
N ALA A 23 -6.28 2.44 -13.08
CA ALA A 23 -7.42 2.64 -12.19
C ALA A 23 -8.51 1.53 -12.31
N LEU A 24 -8.47 0.75 -13.40
CA LEU A 24 -9.42 -0.31 -13.73
C LEU A 24 -8.67 -1.61 -13.99
N TRP A 25 -9.18 -2.72 -13.48
CA TRP A 25 -8.64 -4.05 -13.76
C TRP A 25 -9.73 -5.13 -13.74
N GLY A 26 -9.35 -6.37 -14.03
CA GLY A 26 -10.22 -7.53 -13.80
C GLY A 26 -10.49 -7.72 -12.31
N GLN A 27 -11.73 -8.02 -11.94
CA GLN A 27 -12.08 -8.18 -10.52
C GLN A 27 -11.47 -9.43 -9.88
N ASP A 28 -11.23 -10.48 -10.68
CA ASP A 28 -10.75 -11.78 -10.21
C ASP A 28 -9.41 -11.64 -9.47
N THR A 29 -8.52 -10.77 -9.96
CA THR A 29 -7.26 -10.39 -9.31
C THR A 29 -7.43 -10.03 -7.84
N PHE A 30 -8.46 -9.23 -7.53
CA PHE A 30 -8.70 -8.78 -6.17
C PHE A 30 -9.46 -9.81 -5.37
N ILE A 31 -10.43 -10.51 -5.97
CA ILE A 31 -11.21 -11.55 -5.29
C ILE A 31 -10.30 -12.68 -4.81
N GLU A 32 -9.44 -13.19 -5.69
CA GLU A 32 -8.51 -14.29 -5.37
C GLU A 32 -7.54 -13.90 -4.24
N LYS A 33 -7.01 -12.68 -4.29
CA LYS A 33 -6.02 -12.19 -3.31
C LYS A 33 -6.65 -11.71 -2.01
N ALA A 34 -7.90 -11.26 -2.05
CA ALA A 34 -8.67 -10.80 -0.89
C ALA A 34 -9.23 -11.96 -0.05
N GLY A 35 -9.42 -13.15 -0.64
CA GLY A 35 -9.74 -14.40 0.07
C GLY A 35 -10.89 -14.30 1.08
N GLY A 36 -11.97 -13.61 0.71
CA GLY A 36 -13.15 -13.42 1.55
C GLY A 36 -13.10 -12.22 2.50
N SER A 37 -12.08 -11.35 2.38
CA SER A 37 -12.00 -10.13 3.19
C SER A 37 -13.10 -9.12 2.87
N GLU A 38 -13.33 -8.21 3.83
CA GLU A 38 -14.30 -7.11 3.73
C GLU A 38 -14.12 -6.27 2.46
N ILE A 39 -12.92 -6.21 1.89
CA ILE A 39 -12.67 -5.42 0.68
C ILE A 39 -13.53 -5.88 -0.50
N ILE A 40 -13.89 -7.16 -0.57
CA ILE A 40 -14.71 -7.72 -1.66
C ILE A 40 -16.10 -7.07 -1.67
N SER A 41 -16.72 -6.87 -0.51
CA SER A 41 -18.01 -6.18 -0.42
C SER A 41 -17.91 -4.67 -0.64
N GLN A 42 -16.68 -4.13 -0.63
CA GLN A 42 -16.38 -2.73 -0.88
C GLN A 42 -15.93 -2.46 -2.33
N MET A 43 -15.85 -3.46 -3.21
CA MET A 43 -15.40 -3.24 -4.59
C MET A 43 -16.47 -2.55 -5.44
N TRP A 44 -16.03 -1.59 -6.27
CA TRP A 44 -16.85 -1.05 -7.35
C TRP A 44 -16.73 -1.95 -8.58
N ALA A 45 -17.50 -3.04 -8.61
CA ALA A 45 -17.52 -4.03 -9.68
C ALA A 45 -18.60 -3.75 -10.73
N PHE A 46 -18.31 -4.04 -11.99
CA PHE A 46 -19.22 -3.86 -13.13
C PHE A 46 -18.75 -4.65 -14.35
N ASN A 47 -19.63 -4.82 -15.34
CA ASN A 47 -19.27 -5.44 -16.61
C ASN A 47 -18.80 -4.38 -17.62
N ASP A 48 -17.75 -4.69 -18.39
CA ASP A 48 -17.36 -3.87 -19.54
C ASP A 48 -18.31 -4.07 -20.74
N LYS A 49 -18.02 -3.40 -21.86
CA LYS A 49 -18.85 -3.48 -23.08
C LYS A 49 -18.94 -4.88 -23.70
N ALA A 50 -18.00 -5.77 -23.37
CA ALA A 50 -17.98 -7.15 -23.83
C ALA A 50 -18.53 -8.13 -22.76
N GLY A 51 -19.05 -7.63 -21.64
CA GLY A 51 -19.60 -8.45 -20.56
C GLY A 51 -18.54 -9.03 -19.61
N ARG A 52 -17.27 -8.61 -19.71
CA ARG A 52 -16.20 -9.07 -18.80
C ARG A 52 -16.33 -8.36 -17.47
N ALA A 53 -16.12 -9.10 -16.38
CA ALA A 53 -16.22 -8.54 -15.05
C ALA A 53 -14.97 -7.74 -14.68
N CYS A 54 -15.15 -6.45 -14.42
CA CYS A 54 -14.12 -5.48 -14.11
C CYS A 54 -14.43 -4.79 -12.78
N CYS A 55 -13.43 -4.11 -12.23
CA CYS A 55 -13.63 -3.21 -11.10
C CYS A 55 -12.72 -1.98 -11.19
N LEU A 56 -13.10 -0.93 -10.48
CA LEU A 56 -12.13 0.07 -10.05
C LEU A 56 -11.26 -0.53 -8.95
N ILE A 57 -9.95 -0.30 -8.99
CA ILE A 57 -9.03 -0.96 -8.06
C ILE A 57 -9.28 -0.49 -6.61
N PRO A 58 -9.42 -1.41 -5.62
CA PRO A 58 -9.60 -1.02 -4.23
C PRO A 58 -8.28 -0.82 -3.46
N GLU A 59 -7.16 -1.26 -4.05
CA GLU A 59 -5.78 -1.11 -3.61
C GLU A 59 -4.84 -1.49 -4.77
N ALA A 60 -3.55 -1.22 -4.68
CA ALA A 60 -2.60 -1.48 -5.77
C ALA A 60 -1.77 -2.76 -5.62
N THR A 61 -1.54 -3.25 -4.39
CA THR A 61 -0.60 -4.36 -4.12
C THR A 61 -1.02 -5.66 -4.83
N ALA A 62 -2.31 -5.93 -5.03
CA ALA A 62 -2.76 -7.09 -5.79
C ALA A 62 -2.19 -7.14 -7.21
N LEU A 63 -2.05 -5.99 -7.87
CA LEU A 63 -1.50 -5.91 -9.22
C LEU A 63 -0.01 -6.24 -9.24
N PHE A 64 0.75 -5.79 -8.23
CA PHE A 64 2.18 -6.13 -8.10
C PHE A 64 2.38 -7.62 -7.84
N GLN A 65 1.51 -8.24 -7.06
CA GLN A 65 1.54 -9.68 -6.85
C GLN A 65 1.17 -10.47 -8.12
N GLU A 66 0.13 -10.06 -8.85
CA GLU A 66 -0.26 -10.72 -10.11
C GLU A 66 0.82 -10.57 -11.19
N ARG A 67 1.43 -9.39 -11.29
CA ARG A 67 2.39 -9.03 -12.34
C ARG A 67 3.83 -9.27 -11.92
N SER A 68 4.08 -9.97 -10.81
CA SER A 68 5.39 -10.01 -10.18
C SER A 68 6.49 -10.52 -11.10
N GLU A 69 6.21 -11.56 -11.89
CA GLU A 69 7.16 -12.15 -12.85
C GLU A 69 7.56 -11.13 -13.93
N ALA A 70 6.57 -10.49 -14.56
CA ALA A 70 6.79 -9.48 -15.58
C ALA A 70 7.53 -8.25 -15.02
N LEU A 71 7.19 -7.83 -13.80
CA LEU A 71 7.83 -6.69 -13.14
C LEU A 71 9.27 -6.99 -12.69
N LEU A 72 9.54 -8.21 -12.21
CA LEU A 72 10.90 -8.64 -11.90
C LEU A 72 11.76 -8.67 -13.17
N ASN A 73 11.20 -9.10 -14.31
CA ASN A 73 11.89 -9.09 -15.61
C ASN A 73 13.29 -9.75 -15.53
N GLY A 74 13.36 -10.93 -14.90
CA GLY A 74 14.61 -11.67 -14.69
C GLY A 74 15.51 -11.14 -13.56
N ARG A 75 15.19 -10.00 -12.94
CA ARG A 75 15.88 -9.51 -11.74
C ARG A 75 15.54 -10.39 -10.54
N ARG A 76 16.49 -10.55 -9.62
CA ARG A 76 16.25 -11.25 -8.34
C ARG A 76 15.33 -10.45 -7.42
N GLU A 77 15.42 -9.13 -7.49
CA GLU A 77 14.63 -8.19 -6.70
C GLU A 77 14.35 -6.95 -7.53
N ALA A 78 13.18 -6.36 -7.35
CA ALA A 78 12.82 -5.06 -7.92
C ALA A 78 12.03 -4.26 -6.88
N VAL A 79 12.29 -2.96 -6.82
CA VAL A 79 11.60 -2.04 -5.90
C VAL A 79 10.81 -1.05 -6.73
N PHE A 80 9.56 -0.84 -6.37
CA PHE A 80 8.67 0.08 -7.04
C PHE A 80 8.04 1.03 -6.04
N PHE A 81 7.78 2.26 -6.47
CA PHE A 81 6.83 3.14 -5.79
C PHE A 81 5.70 3.51 -6.75
N TYR A 82 4.54 3.88 -6.20
CA TYR A 82 3.39 4.30 -7.00
C TYR A 82 2.59 5.40 -6.30
N VAL A 83 1.91 6.21 -7.09
CA VAL A 83 0.82 7.08 -6.64
C VAL A 83 -0.44 6.70 -7.42
N ALA A 84 -1.43 6.14 -6.73
CA ALA A 84 -2.59 5.53 -7.39
C ALA A 84 -3.90 5.94 -6.71
N ARG A 85 -4.92 6.26 -7.52
CA ARG A 85 -6.30 6.41 -7.03
C ARG A 85 -6.90 5.02 -6.82
N CYS A 86 -7.50 4.83 -5.66
CA CYS A 86 -8.13 3.59 -5.23
C CYS A 86 -9.58 3.86 -4.81
N TYR A 87 -10.44 2.85 -4.88
CA TYR A 87 -11.88 3.02 -4.78
C TYR A 87 -12.50 1.98 -3.87
N ARG A 88 -13.21 2.41 -2.83
CA ARG A 88 -13.91 1.53 -1.89
C ARG A 88 -15.31 2.02 -1.63
N TYR A 89 -16.29 1.14 -1.69
CA TYR A 89 -17.68 1.38 -1.37
C TYR A 89 -17.86 1.41 0.15
N GLU A 90 -17.35 2.47 0.78
CA GLU A 90 -17.49 2.72 2.21
C GLU A 90 -18.27 4.01 2.47
N ARG A 91 -18.75 4.17 3.71
CA ARG A 91 -19.40 5.40 4.16
C ARG A 91 -18.33 6.50 4.29
N PRO A 92 -18.46 7.64 3.60
CA PRO A 92 -17.50 8.73 3.72
C PRO A 92 -17.37 9.25 5.17
N GLN A 93 -16.14 9.48 5.60
CA GLN A 93 -15.75 10.08 6.88
C GLN A 93 -14.49 10.93 6.65
N ALA A 94 -14.04 11.71 7.64
CA ALA A 94 -12.79 12.47 7.50
C ALA A 94 -11.62 11.53 7.12
N GLY A 95 -10.89 11.80 6.03
CA GLY A 95 -9.80 10.93 5.59
C GLY A 95 -10.21 9.51 5.14
N ARG A 96 -11.51 9.27 4.92
CA ARG A 96 -12.08 8.05 4.31
C ARG A 96 -13.08 8.45 3.26
N TYR A 97 -12.70 8.27 2.01
CA TYR A 97 -13.50 8.65 0.86
C TYR A 97 -13.74 7.41 -0.01
N ARG A 98 -14.77 7.47 -0.84
CA ARG A 98 -15.04 6.39 -1.81
C ARG A 98 -13.96 6.26 -2.87
N GLU A 99 -13.27 7.36 -3.11
CA GLU A 99 -12.10 7.46 -3.96
C GLU A 99 -11.02 8.16 -3.14
N PHE A 100 -9.86 7.55 -3.02
CA PHE A 100 -8.74 8.02 -2.20
C PHE A 100 -7.42 7.72 -2.88
N THR A 101 -6.34 8.35 -2.43
CA THR A 101 -5.03 8.22 -3.07
C THR A 101 -4.07 7.45 -2.19
N GLN A 102 -3.46 6.41 -2.76
CA GLN A 102 -2.36 5.69 -2.14
C GLN A 102 -1.02 6.15 -2.72
N LEU A 103 -0.09 6.49 -1.83
CA LEU A 103 1.34 6.47 -2.12
C LEU A 103 1.91 5.19 -1.53
N GLY A 104 2.45 4.29 -2.35
CA GLY A 104 2.93 3.00 -1.86
C GLY A 104 4.30 2.62 -2.38
N LEU A 105 4.87 1.60 -1.74
CA LEU A 105 6.13 0.99 -2.11
C LEU A 105 6.02 -0.53 -2.05
N GLU A 106 6.55 -1.20 -3.06
CA GLU A 106 6.51 -2.65 -3.22
C GLU A 106 7.92 -3.16 -3.53
N ILE A 107 8.38 -4.12 -2.75
CA ILE A 107 9.65 -4.81 -2.94
C ILE A 107 9.31 -6.24 -3.34
N LEU A 108 9.52 -6.54 -4.62
CA LEU A 108 9.30 -7.87 -5.18
C LEU A 108 10.60 -8.68 -5.12
N GLY A 109 10.51 -9.94 -4.74
CA GLY A 109 11.66 -10.84 -4.66
C GLY A 109 11.36 -12.12 -3.87
N PRO A 110 12.32 -13.05 -3.80
CA PRO A 110 12.10 -14.38 -3.21
C PRO A 110 12.13 -14.38 -1.68
N SER A 111 12.33 -13.25 -1.01
CA SER A 111 12.52 -13.17 0.44
C SER A 111 11.58 -12.16 1.09
N PRO A 112 10.29 -12.51 1.27
CA PRO A 112 9.27 -11.62 1.83
C PRO A 112 9.64 -11.00 3.18
N GLN A 113 10.34 -11.73 4.05
CA GLN A 113 10.76 -11.23 5.36
C GLN A 113 11.84 -10.14 5.25
N GLN A 114 12.80 -10.29 4.33
CA GLN A 114 13.81 -9.27 4.07
C GLN A 114 13.18 -8.04 3.41
N ALA A 115 12.29 -8.26 2.44
CA ALA A 115 11.49 -7.21 1.82
C ALA A 115 10.66 -6.44 2.88
N LEU A 116 10.06 -7.14 3.84
CA LEU A 116 9.27 -6.52 4.91
C LEU A 116 10.13 -5.58 5.76
N GLN A 117 11.27 -6.06 6.25
CA GLN A 117 12.19 -5.25 7.07
C GLN A 117 12.65 -4.00 6.31
N ARG A 118 13.01 -4.16 5.03
CA ARG A 118 13.42 -3.03 4.18
C ARG A 118 12.28 -2.05 3.93
N SER A 119 11.07 -2.54 3.65
CA SER A 119 9.89 -1.69 3.44
C SER A 119 9.53 -0.89 4.70
N GLN A 120 9.66 -1.49 5.90
CA GLN A 120 9.46 -0.80 7.17
C GLN A 120 10.49 0.32 7.37
N ALA A 121 11.76 0.06 7.11
CA ALA A 121 12.82 1.06 7.23
C ALA A 121 12.64 2.25 6.26
N ILE A 122 12.22 1.97 5.02
CA ILE A 122 11.91 3.03 4.03
C ILE A 122 10.68 3.82 4.47
N CYS A 123 9.63 3.13 4.96
CA CYS A 123 8.44 3.77 5.47
C CYS A 123 8.75 4.72 6.62
N THR A 124 9.47 4.27 7.65
CA THR A 124 9.81 5.11 8.82
C THR A 124 10.73 6.26 8.40
N GLY A 125 11.73 5.99 7.55
CA GLY A 125 12.60 7.05 7.02
C GLY A 125 11.84 8.13 6.25
N PHE A 126 10.81 7.74 5.48
CA PHE A 126 9.94 8.70 4.77
C PHE A 126 9.16 9.56 5.76
N LEU A 127 8.53 8.95 6.76
CA LEU A 127 7.73 9.68 7.76
C LEU A 127 8.61 10.57 8.65
N ASP A 128 9.82 10.13 9.00
CA ASP A 128 10.81 10.93 9.71
C ASP A 128 11.25 12.16 8.88
N SER A 129 11.37 12.02 7.56
CA SER A 129 11.69 13.14 6.66
C SER A 129 10.63 14.25 6.69
N LEU A 130 9.38 13.86 6.93
CA LEU A 130 8.24 14.77 7.08
C LEU A 130 8.14 15.35 8.51
N ARG A 131 9.02 14.93 9.43
CA ARG A 131 8.97 15.26 10.86
C ARG A 131 7.62 14.91 11.49
N LEU A 132 7.00 13.84 11.01
CA LEU A 132 5.67 13.42 11.46
C LEU A 132 5.77 12.73 12.83
N GLY A 133 4.94 13.13 13.79
CA GLY A 133 4.74 12.33 15.00
C GLY A 133 3.86 11.11 14.73
N TYR A 134 4.39 9.89 14.88
CA TYR A 134 3.68 8.64 14.61
C TYR A 134 4.05 7.49 15.56
N GLU A 135 3.20 6.46 15.59
CA GLU A 135 3.40 5.20 16.29
C GLU A 135 3.45 4.05 15.28
N LEU A 136 4.54 3.26 15.29
CA LEU A 136 4.69 2.06 14.47
C LEU A 136 4.26 0.82 15.27
N ASN A 137 3.37 0.01 14.72
CA ASN A 137 3.05 -1.31 15.23
C ASN A 137 3.38 -2.37 14.18
N THR A 138 4.38 -3.21 14.47
CA THR A 138 4.88 -4.25 13.56
C THR A 138 4.19 -5.61 13.72
N ALA A 139 3.26 -5.73 14.67
CA ALA A 139 2.61 -6.98 15.04
C ALA A 139 1.08 -6.87 14.97
N VAL A 140 0.56 -6.55 13.77
CA VAL A 140 -0.89 -6.40 13.56
C VAL A 140 -1.44 -7.46 12.63
N LYS A 141 -2.72 -7.79 12.83
CA LYS A 141 -3.49 -8.52 11.84
C LYS A 141 -3.98 -7.54 10.77
N ARG A 142 -3.84 -7.93 9.50
CA ARG A 142 -4.31 -7.15 8.36
C ARG A 142 -5.57 -7.76 7.79
N GLY A 143 -6.43 -6.91 7.25
CA GLY A 143 -7.73 -7.32 6.71
C GLY A 143 -7.66 -7.98 5.33
N LEU A 144 -6.49 -8.18 4.73
CA LEU A 144 -6.33 -8.78 3.40
C LEU A 144 -5.66 -10.15 3.55
N SER A 145 -6.24 -11.20 2.97
CA SER A 145 -5.81 -12.59 3.19
C SER A 145 -4.47 -12.93 2.55
N TYR A 146 -4.02 -12.17 1.55
CA TYR A 146 -2.72 -12.41 0.89
C TYR A 146 -1.51 -12.20 1.82
N TYR A 147 -1.68 -11.53 2.96
CA TYR A 147 -0.60 -11.34 3.91
C TYR A 147 -0.21 -12.65 4.58
N LEU A 148 1.10 -12.93 4.64
CA LEU A 148 1.62 -14.16 5.22
C LEU A 148 1.18 -14.28 6.69
N ASN A 149 0.49 -15.39 7.03
CA ASN A 149 -0.10 -15.65 8.35
C ASN A 149 -1.08 -14.55 8.84
N GLY A 150 -1.61 -13.74 7.92
CA GLY A 150 -2.44 -12.57 8.22
C GLY A 150 -1.70 -11.44 8.95
N ASN A 151 -0.36 -11.47 8.99
CA ASN A 151 0.46 -10.51 9.73
C ASN A 151 0.92 -9.35 8.86
N GLY A 152 1.04 -8.17 9.45
CA GLY A 152 1.65 -7.02 8.81
C GLY A 152 2.04 -5.95 9.82
N PHE A 153 2.21 -4.73 9.32
CA PHE A 153 2.46 -3.56 10.14
C PHE A 153 1.52 -2.42 9.78
N GLU A 154 1.39 -1.48 10.69
CA GLU A 154 0.67 -0.23 10.47
C GLU A 154 1.42 0.92 11.13
N VAL A 155 1.18 2.12 10.61
CA VAL A 155 1.60 3.35 11.26
C VAL A 155 0.37 4.17 11.60
N ARG A 156 0.31 4.66 12.83
CA ARG A 156 -0.78 5.45 13.37
C ARG A 156 -0.33 6.86 13.75
N CYS A 157 -1.21 7.83 13.53
CA CYS A 157 -1.13 9.18 14.06
C CYS A 157 -2.31 9.39 15.01
N SER A 158 -2.11 9.15 16.31
CA SER A 158 -3.17 9.12 17.34
C SER A 158 -4.03 10.38 17.38
N ARG A 159 -3.45 11.55 17.04
CA ARG A 159 -4.15 12.85 16.89
C ARG A 159 -5.25 12.90 15.81
N LEU A 160 -5.35 11.91 14.92
CA LEU A 160 -6.46 11.79 13.96
C LEU A 160 -7.67 11.02 14.52
N GLY A 161 -7.62 10.55 15.78
CA GLY A 161 -8.72 9.81 16.41
C GLY A 161 -9.07 8.54 15.64
N ALA A 162 -10.34 8.40 15.24
CA ALA A 162 -10.84 7.21 14.52
C ALA A 162 -10.13 6.94 13.18
N GLN A 163 -9.38 7.90 12.64
CA GLN A 163 -8.71 7.85 11.34
C GLN A 163 -7.19 7.77 11.49
N GLN A 164 -6.71 7.37 12.67
CA GLN A 164 -5.30 7.33 13.02
C GLN A 164 -4.42 6.48 12.12
N GLN A 165 -4.94 5.41 11.49
CA GLN A 165 -4.10 4.58 10.62
C GLN A 165 -3.77 5.31 9.32
N VAL A 166 -2.50 5.68 9.13
CA VAL A 166 -2.01 6.39 7.93
C VAL A 166 -1.33 5.43 6.96
N VAL A 167 -0.68 4.38 7.49
CA VAL A 167 0.02 3.37 6.68
C VAL A 167 -0.48 1.98 7.03
N GLY A 168 -0.59 1.12 6.03
CA GLY A 168 -0.70 -0.32 6.22
C GLY A 168 0.22 -1.06 5.26
N GLY A 169 1.05 -1.97 5.79
CA GLY A 169 1.89 -2.86 4.99
C GLY A 169 1.99 -4.27 5.54
N GLY A 170 2.82 -5.08 4.90
CA GLY A 170 3.08 -6.47 5.29
C GLY A 170 3.75 -7.28 4.20
N ALA A 171 4.13 -8.50 4.54
CA ALA A 171 4.73 -9.46 3.62
C ALA A 171 3.66 -10.31 2.92
N TYR A 172 3.86 -10.56 1.64
CA TYR A 172 3.07 -11.47 0.79
C TYR A 172 4.02 -12.44 0.08
N ARG A 173 3.50 -13.38 -0.71
CA ARG A 173 4.30 -14.48 -1.28
C ARG A 173 5.43 -13.98 -2.17
N GLU A 174 5.15 -12.97 -2.98
CA GLU A 174 6.04 -12.41 -4.00
C GLU A 174 6.94 -11.28 -3.48
N GLY A 175 6.83 -10.89 -2.20
CA GLY A 175 7.52 -9.72 -1.68
C GLY A 175 6.92 -9.12 -0.41
N ALA A 176 7.10 -7.82 -0.25
CA ALA A 176 6.45 -7.04 0.81
C ALA A 176 6.34 -5.57 0.41
N GLY A 177 5.39 -4.88 1.02
CA GLY A 177 5.19 -3.46 0.75
C GLY A 177 4.22 -2.80 1.70
N PHE A 178 3.89 -1.55 1.40
CA PHE A 178 2.94 -0.75 2.13
C PHE A 178 2.23 0.27 1.23
N GLY A 179 1.04 0.68 1.66
CA GLY A 179 0.34 1.83 1.12
C GLY A 179 0.11 2.89 2.20
N ILE A 180 0.39 4.14 1.87
CA ILE A 180 0.10 5.34 2.65
C ILE A 180 -1.17 5.97 2.08
N GLY A 181 -2.19 6.18 2.91
CA GLY A 181 -3.35 6.98 2.52
C GLY A 181 -2.99 8.46 2.52
N LEU A 182 -2.83 9.08 1.35
CA LEU A 182 -2.34 10.45 1.24
C LEU A 182 -3.26 11.46 1.91
N GLU A 183 -4.57 11.27 1.83
CA GLU A 183 -5.52 12.18 2.48
C GLU A 183 -5.36 12.17 4.01
N ARG A 184 -5.08 11.01 4.61
CA ARG A 184 -4.81 10.91 6.05
C ARG A 184 -3.43 11.45 6.40
N LEU A 185 -2.44 11.24 5.54
CA LEU A 185 -1.10 11.82 5.72
C LEU A 185 -1.16 13.34 5.73
N VAL A 186 -1.87 13.96 4.78
CA VAL A 186 -2.05 15.42 4.71
C VAL A 186 -2.76 15.93 5.97
N LEU A 187 -3.86 15.29 6.37
CA LEU A 187 -4.56 15.63 7.62
C LEU A 187 -3.66 15.50 8.85
N ALA A 188 -2.75 14.52 8.85
CA ALA A 188 -1.73 14.42 9.88
C ALA A 188 -0.76 15.61 9.77
N LEU A 189 -0.22 15.95 8.62
CA LEU A 189 0.72 17.07 8.52
C LEU A 189 0.11 18.42 8.96
N GLU A 190 -1.16 18.67 8.67
CA GLU A 190 -1.88 19.87 9.09
C GLU A 190 -2.03 20.02 10.61
N ARG A 191 -2.00 18.91 11.34
CA ARG A 191 -2.20 18.87 12.80
C ARG A 191 -0.90 18.58 13.58
N ASN A 192 0.25 18.63 12.89
CA ASN A 192 1.54 18.10 13.39
C ASN A 192 2.15 18.99 14.47
#